data_AF-A0A7R9VAW6-F1
#
_entry.id   AF-A0A7R9VAW6-F1
#
_cell.length_a   1.000
_cell.length_b   1.000
_cell.length_c   1.000
_cell.angle_alpha   90.00
_cell.angle_beta   90.00
_cell.angle_gamma   90.00
#
_symmetry.space_group_name_H-M   'P 1'
#
loop_
_entity.id
_entity.type
_entity.pdbx_description
1 polymer ?
#
loop_
_entity_poly.entity_id
_entity_poly.type
_entity_poly.pdbx_seq_one_letter_code
_entity_poly.pdbx_strand_id
1 'polypeptide(L)'
;PARDLPIGILGSVAAASVIYAAMSTALVGMVRFSALDASAPFASVFWARNMPWVARAVSVGALLGCVNSNFGGLLGMSRIFVTMARAGLLPHSLAKARSCCCFRGEGGGKGRRYVLGRKGLGGN
;
A
#
# COMPACT_ATOMS: atom_id res chain seq x y z
N PRO A 1 13.20 17.10 7.50
CA PRO A 1 12.16 16.07 7.71
C PRO A 1 12.68 14.61 7.57
N ALA A 2 13.87 14.29 8.08
CA ALA A 2 14.43 12.92 8.04
C ALA A 2 14.08 12.10 9.30
N ARG A 3 13.53 12.76 10.33
CA ARG A 3 13.13 12.14 11.60
C ARG A 3 11.65 11.81 11.63
N ASP A 4 10.82 12.62 10.96
CA ASP A 4 9.37 12.44 10.93
C ASP A 4 8.95 11.20 10.11
N LEU A 5 9.69 10.92 9.03
CA LEU A 5 9.52 9.72 8.19
C LEU A 5 9.64 8.41 9.00
N PRO A 6 10.74 8.13 9.73
CA PRO A 6 10.86 6.88 10.50
C PRO A 6 9.90 6.82 11.70
N ILE A 7 9.65 7.94 12.38
CA ILE A 7 8.74 7.98 13.54
C ILE A 7 7.30 7.67 13.09
N GLY A 8 6.88 8.18 11.94
CA GLY A 8 5.56 7.89 11.38
C GLY A 8 5.35 6.41 11.01
N ILE A 9 6.38 5.75 10.47
CA ILE A 9 6.30 4.33 10.10
C ILE A 9 6.25 3.43 11.34
N LEU A 10 7.08 3.70 12.36
CA LEU A 10 7.04 2.92 13.60
C LEU A 10 5.70 3.10 14.32
N GLY A 11 5.14 4.31 14.32
CA GLY A 11 3.84 4.59 14.91
C GLY A 11 2.71 3.80 14.25
N SER A 12 2.66 3.77 12.91
CA SER A 12 1.61 3.05 12.20
C SER A 12 1.72 1.53 12.36
N VAL A 13 2.93 0.97 12.33
CA VAL A 13 3.15 -0.46 12.57
C VAL A 13 2.77 -0.83 13.99
N ALA A 14 3.18 -0.05 15.00
CA ALA A 14 2.82 -0.34 16.39
C ALA A 14 1.31 -0.30 16.61
N ALA A 15 0.62 0.72 16.10
CA ALA A 15 -0.84 0.81 16.18
C ALA A 15 -1.55 -0.35 15.47
N ALA A 16 -1.07 -0.72 14.26
CA ALA A 16 -1.61 -1.85 13.52
C ALA A 16 -1.41 -3.17 14.27
N SER A 17 -0.25 -3.38 14.90
CA SER A 17 0.03 -4.58 15.70
C SER A 17 -0.90 -4.69 16.91
N VAL A 18 -1.16 -3.58 17.62
CA VAL A 18 -2.07 -3.57 18.78
C VAL A 18 -3.49 -3.93 18.36
N ILE A 19 -4.00 -3.29 17.31
CA ILE A 19 -5.35 -3.57 16.79
C ILE A 19 -5.45 -5.03 16.30
N TYR A 20 -4.42 -5.54 15.62
CA TYR A 20 -4.38 -6.92 15.15
C TYR A 20 -4.36 -7.94 16.30
N ALA A 21 -3.59 -7.68 17.36
CA ALA A 21 -3.57 -8.53 18.54
C ALA A 21 -4.93 -8.54 19.26
N ALA A 22 -5.57 -7.37 19.40
CA ALA A 22 -6.91 -7.27 19.98
C ALA A 22 -7.94 -8.06 19.16
N MET A 23 -7.91 -7.90 17.84
CA MET A 23 -8.78 -8.63 16.91
C MET A 23 -8.57 -10.14 16.98
N SER A 24 -7.31 -10.61 16.97
CA SER A 24 -6.97 -12.02 17.10
C SER A 24 -7.48 -12.60 18.43
N THR A 25 -7.28 -11.88 19.53
CA THR A 25 -7.75 -12.30 20.85
C THR A 25 -9.28 -12.41 20.90
N ALA A 26 -10.02 -11.47 20.28
CA ALA A 26 -11.47 -11.54 20.20
C ALA A 26 -11.96 -12.76 19.41
N LEU A 27 -11.28 -13.12 18.31
CA LEU A 27 -11.64 -14.29 17.50
C LEU A 27 -11.39 -15.60 18.26
N VAL A 28 -10.20 -15.73 18.86
CA VAL A 28 -9.82 -16.92 19.63
C VAL A 28 -10.69 -17.08 20.87
N GLY A 29 -11.10 -15.99 21.51
CA GLY A 29 -12.04 -16.01 22.62
C GLY A 29 -13.46 -16.44 22.22
N MET A 30 -13.85 -16.24 20.96
CA MET A 30 -15.21 -16.56 20.49
C MET A 30 -15.37 -17.96 19.91
N VAL A 31 -14.31 -18.59 19.37
CA VAL A 31 -14.43 -19.84 18.59
C VAL A 31 -13.30 -20.82 18.85
N ARG A 32 -13.66 -22.10 19.04
CA ARG A 32 -12.70 -23.20 19.00
C ARG A 32 -12.18 -23.38 17.57
N PHE A 33 -10.86 -23.32 17.39
CA PHE A 33 -10.13 -23.42 16.11
C PHE A 33 -10.52 -24.59 15.18
N SER A 34 -11.22 -25.61 15.67
CA SER A 34 -11.55 -26.84 14.94
C SER A 34 -12.74 -26.73 13.97
N ALA A 35 -13.48 -25.61 13.95
CA ALA A 35 -14.66 -25.43 13.07
C ALA A 35 -14.50 -24.29 12.03
N LEU A 36 -13.28 -23.76 11.85
CA LEU A 36 -13.02 -22.69 10.89
C LEU A 36 -12.84 -23.25 9.48
N ASP A 37 -13.75 -22.89 8.59
CA ASP A 37 -13.61 -23.12 7.16
C ASP A 37 -12.56 -22.16 6.57
N ALA A 38 -11.61 -22.69 5.77
CA ALA A 38 -10.47 -21.92 5.26
C ALA A 38 -10.87 -20.82 4.25
N SER A 39 -12.06 -20.94 3.66
CA SER A 39 -12.56 -20.03 2.63
C SER A 39 -13.04 -18.69 3.19
N ALA A 40 -13.62 -18.67 4.40
CA ALA A 40 -14.13 -17.44 5.03
C ALA A 40 -14.19 -17.58 6.57
N PRO A 41 -13.06 -17.43 7.27
CA PRO A 41 -12.99 -17.67 8.72
C PRO A 41 -13.83 -16.69 9.54
N PHE A 42 -14.11 -15.48 9.01
CA PHE A 42 -14.98 -14.52 9.70
C PHE A 42 -16.46 -14.79 9.45
N ALA A 43 -16.87 -14.99 8.20
CA ALA A 43 -18.29 -15.14 7.85
C ALA A 43 -18.90 -16.44 8.42
N SER A 44 -18.16 -17.54 8.34
CA SER A 44 -18.58 -18.85 8.89
C SER A 44 -18.83 -18.80 10.40
N VAL A 45 -17.97 -18.08 11.13
CA VAL A 45 -18.09 -17.89 12.59
C VAL A 45 -19.33 -17.10 12.98
N PHE A 46 -19.65 -16.03 12.25
CA PHE A 46 -20.81 -15.21 12.55
C PHE A 46 -22.14 -15.86 12.13
N TRP A 47 -22.13 -16.72 11.10
CA TRP A 47 -23.30 -17.54 10.73
C TRP A 47 -23.61 -18.61 11.77
N ALA A 48 -22.61 -19.28 12.34
CA ALA A 48 -22.79 -20.27 13.39
C ALA A 48 -23.40 -19.70 14.69
N ARG A 49 -23.25 -18.38 14.92
CA ARG A 49 -23.78 -17.67 16.10
C ARG A 49 -25.07 -16.89 15.82
N ASN A 50 -25.71 -17.13 14.67
CA ASN A 50 -27.05 -16.63 14.32
C ASN A 50 -27.17 -15.09 14.26
N MET A 51 -26.05 -14.36 14.02
CA MET A 51 -26.00 -12.90 13.85
C MET A 51 -25.58 -12.50 12.42
N PRO A 52 -26.44 -12.68 11.40
CA PRO A 52 -26.09 -12.46 10.00
C PRO A 52 -25.84 -10.98 9.65
N TRP A 53 -26.36 -10.04 10.44
CA TRP A 53 -26.11 -8.60 10.24
C TRP A 53 -24.63 -8.26 10.41
N VAL A 54 -24.00 -8.78 11.47
CA VAL A 54 -22.58 -8.53 11.78
C VAL A 54 -21.69 -9.14 10.69
N ALA A 55 -22.01 -10.36 10.23
CA ALA A 55 -21.31 -11.01 9.14
C ALA A 55 -21.28 -10.16 7.85
N ARG A 56 -22.42 -9.55 7.50
CA ARG A 56 -22.54 -8.68 6.32
C ARG A 56 -21.77 -7.37 6.49
N ALA A 57 -21.89 -6.73 7.65
CA ALA A 57 -21.17 -5.47 7.93
C ALA A 57 -19.65 -5.65 7.89
N VAL A 58 -19.13 -6.72 8.51
CA VAL A 58 -17.69 -7.04 8.50
C VAL A 58 -17.19 -7.38 7.10
N SER A 59 -17.96 -8.17 6.33
CA SER A 59 -17.60 -8.52 4.95
C SER A 59 -17.49 -7.28 4.05
N VAL A 60 -18.45 -6.35 4.15
CA VAL A 60 -18.42 -5.09 3.39
C VAL A 60 -17.24 -4.21 3.83
N GLY A 61 -17.00 -4.10 5.14
CA GLY A 61 -15.85 -3.35 5.67
C GLY A 61 -14.50 -3.92 5.21
N ALA A 62 -14.36 -5.25 5.21
CA ALA A 62 -13.15 -5.92 4.75
C ALA A 62 -12.90 -5.66 3.25
N LEU A 63 -13.93 -5.76 2.41
CA LEU A 63 -13.82 -5.47 0.97
C LEU A 63 -13.41 -4.03 0.71
N LEU A 64 -14.05 -3.06 1.36
CA LEU A 64 -13.72 -1.64 1.22
C LEU A 64 -12.29 -1.34 1.69
N GLY A 65 -11.86 -1.95 2.81
CA GLY A 65 -10.49 -1.83 3.31
C GLY A 65 -9.45 -2.42 2.36
N CYS A 66 -9.71 -3.62 1.84
CA CYS A 66 -8.85 -4.27 0.85
C CYS A 66 -8.74 -3.44 -0.43
N VAL A 67 -9.86 -2.92 -0.95
CA VAL A 67 -9.84 -2.06 -2.15
C VAL A 67 -9.02 -0.80 -1.89
N ASN A 68 -9.21 -0.13 -0.75
CA ASN A 68 -8.43 1.05 -0.40
C ASN A 68 -6.92 0.78 -0.33
N SER A 69 -6.51 -0.31 0.34
CA SER A 69 -5.10 -0.69 0.45
C SER A 69 -4.49 -1.02 -0.92
N ASN A 70 -5.21 -1.76 -1.76
CA ASN A 70 -4.75 -2.07 -3.12
C ASN A 70 -4.65 -0.80 -3.97
N PHE A 71 -5.66 0.07 -3.92
CA PHE A 71 -5.68 1.32 -4.69
C PHE A 71 -4.52 2.24 -4.30
N GLY A 72 -4.23 2.36 -3.00
CA GLY A 72 -3.05 3.06 -2.51
C GLY A 72 -1.74 2.48 -3.07
N GLY A 73 -1.65 1.14 -3.14
CA GLY A 73 -0.50 0.44 -3.74
C GLY A 73 -0.33 0.73 -5.23
N LEU A 74 -1.41 0.70 -6.02
CA LEU A 74 -1.37 1.03 -7.45
C LEU A 74 -0.87 2.45 -7.71
N LEU A 75 -1.34 3.42 -6.92
CA LEU A 75 -0.88 4.81 -7.01
C LEU A 75 0.61 4.93 -6.66
N GLY A 76 1.10 4.17 -5.68
CA GLY A 76 2.52 4.10 -5.34
C GLY A 76 3.39 3.53 -6.48
N MET A 77 2.99 2.40 -7.04
CA MET A 77 3.71 1.74 -8.14
C MET A 77 3.82 2.64 -9.39
N SER A 78 2.76 3.41 -9.70
CA SER A 78 2.76 4.34 -10.84
C SER A 78 3.88 5.39 -10.77
N ARG A 79 4.19 5.88 -9.55
CA ARG A 79 5.28 6.85 -9.33
C ARG A 79 6.64 6.24 -9.58
N ILE A 80 6.86 5.04 -9.05
CA ILE A 80 8.12 4.31 -9.20
C ILE A 80 8.36 4.02 -10.69
N PHE A 81 7.33 3.58 -11.42
CA PHE A 81 7.43 3.29 -12.84
C PHE A 81 7.87 4.50 -13.68
N VAL A 82 7.36 5.70 -13.39
CA VAL A 82 7.78 6.94 -14.08
C VAL A 82 9.23 7.31 -13.76
N THR A 83 9.70 7.05 -12.54
CA THR A 83 11.11 7.29 -12.17
C THR A 83 12.06 6.28 -12.85
N MET A 84 11.65 5.01 -12.97
CA MET A 84 12.40 3.99 -13.69
C MET A 84 12.46 4.26 -15.21
N ALA A 85 11.34 4.73 -15.79
CA ALA A 85 11.30 5.16 -17.18
C ALA A 85 12.23 6.35 -17.45
N ARG A 86 12.33 7.30 -16.52
CA ARG A 86 13.28 8.43 -16.60
C ARG A 86 14.74 8.03 -16.38
N ALA A 87 15.00 6.94 -15.66
CA ALA A 87 16.32 6.36 -15.53
C ALA A 87 16.81 5.67 -16.84
N GLY A 88 15.99 5.67 -17.91
CA GLY A 88 16.39 5.20 -19.23
C GLY A 88 16.32 3.68 -19.41
N LEU A 89 15.69 2.95 -18.46
CA LEU A 89 15.58 1.50 -18.48
C LEU A 89 14.42 0.97 -19.34
N LEU A 90 13.54 1.84 -19.84
CA LEU A 90 12.41 1.48 -20.71
C LEU A 90 12.43 2.30 -22.02
N PRO A 91 12.16 1.67 -23.19
CA PRO A 91 12.26 2.31 -24.51
C PRO A 91 11.35 3.55 -24.68
N HIS A 92 11.84 4.47 -25.50
CA HIS A 92 11.41 5.87 -25.68
C HIS A 92 9.92 6.10 -26.06
N SER A 93 9.18 5.06 -26.43
CA SER A 93 7.77 5.18 -26.85
C SER A 93 6.81 5.51 -25.71
N LEU A 94 7.10 5.08 -24.47
CA LEU A 94 6.33 5.45 -23.28
C LEU A 94 6.77 6.79 -22.65
N ALA A 95 7.98 7.26 -22.95
CA ALA A 95 8.49 8.56 -22.52
C ALA A 95 7.83 9.74 -23.25
N LYS A 96 7.12 9.47 -24.36
CA LYS A 96 6.38 10.47 -25.15
C LYS A 96 4.92 10.62 -24.73
N ALA A 97 4.54 10.16 -23.54
CA ALA A 97 3.30 10.61 -22.90
C ALA A 97 3.52 12.02 -22.30
N ARG A 98 3.62 13.00 -23.19
CA ARG A 98 3.33 14.43 -23.00
C ARG A 98 4.15 15.14 -21.89
N SER A 99 5.20 15.83 -22.34
CA SER A 99 5.71 17.03 -21.70
C SER A 99 4.53 17.93 -21.27
N CYS A 100 4.61 18.46 -20.05
CA CYS A 100 3.59 19.26 -19.35
C CYS A 100 2.40 18.49 -18.76
N CYS A 101 2.63 17.69 -17.73
CA CYS A 101 1.99 17.99 -16.45
C CYS A 101 2.93 17.63 -15.30
N CYS A 102 3.53 18.68 -14.75
CA CYS A 102 4.34 18.66 -13.56
C CYS A 102 3.40 18.43 -12.37
N PHE A 103 3.18 17.17 -12.01
CA PHE A 103 2.67 16.84 -10.67
C PHE A 103 3.81 17.11 -9.69
N ARG A 104 3.92 18.39 -9.30
CA ARG A 104 4.76 18.90 -8.22
C ARG A 104 4.30 18.23 -6.92
N GLY A 105 4.92 17.12 -6.58
CA GLY A 105 4.77 16.50 -5.26
C GLY A 105 5.36 17.43 -4.22
N GLU A 106 4.52 17.95 -3.33
CA GLU A 106 4.93 18.43 -2.02
C GLU A 106 5.57 17.27 -1.26
N GLY A 107 6.86 17.41 -0.99
CA GLY A 107 7.65 16.39 -0.31
C GLY A 107 9.06 16.91 -0.13
N GLY A 108 9.20 17.93 0.71
CA GLY A 108 10.48 18.51 1.08
C GLY A 108 11.42 17.44 1.64
N GLY A 109 12.62 17.35 1.08
CA GLY A 109 13.62 16.36 1.46
C GLY A 109 14.91 16.53 0.67
N LYS A 110 15.70 17.53 1.07
CA LYS A 110 17.08 17.80 0.65
C LYS A 110 17.89 16.49 0.52
N GLY A 111 18.40 16.16 -0.68
CA GLY A 111 19.37 15.08 -0.81
C GLY A 111 19.67 14.57 -2.22
N ARG A 112 20.70 15.15 -2.85
CA ARG A 112 21.62 14.53 -3.83
C ARG A 112 21.00 14.20 -5.21
N ARG A 113 21.10 15.10 -6.21
CA ARG A 113 22.31 15.32 -7.04
C ARG A 113 22.89 14.00 -7.58
N TYR A 114 22.15 13.33 -8.47
CA TYR A 114 22.74 12.40 -9.44
C TYR A 114 23.46 13.24 -10.51
N VAL A 115 24.71 13.55 -10.18
CA VAL A 115 25.79 14.00 -11.05
C VAL A 115 25.76 13.16 -12.34
N LEU A 116 25.45 13.79 -13.47
CA LEU A 116 26.44 14.16 -14.50
C LEU A 116 27.02 12.93 -15.23
N GLY A 117 26.63 12.76 -16.50
CA GLY A 117 27.19 11.71 -17.34
C GLY A 117 26.62 11.62 -18.75
N ARG A 118 26.21 12.74 -19.37
CA ARG A 118 25.93 12.82 -20.82
C ARG A 118 26.35 14.18 -21.38
N LYS A 119 27.66 14.44 -21.33
CA LYS A 119 28.36 15.38 -22.23
C LYS A 119 29.61 14.63 -22.71
N GLY A 120 29.53 14.04 -23.89
CA GLY A 120 30.61 13.22 -24.45
C GLY A 120 30.12 12.36 -25.60
N LEU A 121 29.84 13.01 -26.72
CA LEU A 121 29.69 12.53 -28.11
C LEU A 121 29.39 13.85 -28.86
N GLY A 122 30.37 14.63 -29.35
CA GLY A 122 31.40 14.23 -30.31
C GLY A 122 30.67 13.93 -31.63
N GLY A 123 30.61 14.79 -32.65
CA GLY A 123 31.59 15.78 -33.08
C GLY A 123 32.49 15.18 -34.16
N ASN A 124 31.93 14.86 -35.33
CA ASN A 124 32.46 15.12 -36.68
C ASN A 124 31.37 14.76 -37.70
#